data_AF-A0A7K1C521-F1
#
_entry.id   AF-A0A7K1C521-F1
#
_cell.length_a   1.000
_cell.length_b   1.000
_cell.length_c   1.000
_cell.angle_alpha   90.00
_cell.angle_beta   90.00
_cell.angle_gamma   90.00
#
_symmetry.space_group_name_H-M   'P 1'
#
loop_
_entity.id
_entity.type
_entity.pdbx_description
1 polymer ?
#
loop_
_entity_poly.entity_id
_entity_poly.type
_entity_poly.pdbx_seq_one_letter_code
_entity_poly.pdbx_strand_id
1 'polypeptide(L)'
;STFEQVTLPDDIAARLEGKSSLGRLGLLTHSTAGFVDPGFSGHVTLELSNVATLPIKLWPGMKIGQLCFFRLSSSSENPYGSEKYGSRYQGQRGPTASRSWKNFHKTAL
;
A
#
# COMPACT_ATOMS: atom_id res chain seq x y z
N SER A 1 4.94 1.08 8.15
CA SER A 1 3.64 1.64 7.72
C SER A 1 3.77 3.15 7.66
N THR A 2 2.92 3.84 6.91
CA THR A 2 2.87 5.31 6.85
C THR A 2 2.43 5.90 8.19
N PHE A 3 2.88 7.12 8.47
CA PHE A 3 2.37 7.88 9.61
C PHE A 3 0.96 8.40 9.31
N GLU A 4 0.73 8.78 8.07
CA GLU A 4 -0.52 9.30 7.53
C GLU A 4 -1.57 8.18 7.39
N GLN A 5 -2.82 8.53 7.71
CA GLN A 5 -4.01 7.81 7.27
C GLN A 5 -4.48 8.40 5.94
N VAL A 6 -4.65 7.55 4.93
CA VAL A 6 -5.09 7.93 3.58
C VAL A 6 -6.53 7.46 3.41
N THR A 7 -7.41 8.35 2.93
CA THR A 7 -8.77 8.00 2.49
C THR A 7 -8.95 8.45 1.05
N LEU A 8 -9.31 7.54 0.16
CA LEU A 8 -9.57 7.83 -1.25
C LEU A 8 -11.07 7.79 -1.55
N PRO A 9 -11.59 8.70 -2.39
CA PRO A 9 -12.93 8.54 -2.96
C PRO A 9 -12.97 7.34 -3.93
N ASP A 10 -14.16 7.03 -4.45
CA ASP A 10 -14.37 5.88 -5.35
C ASP A 10 -13.87 6.09 -6.79
N ASP A 11 -13.45 7.31 -7.14
CA ASP A 11 -12.98 7.70 -8.47
C ASP A 11 -11.47 8.04 -8.54
N ILE A 12 -10.74 7.82 -7.44
CA ILE A 12 -9.29 8.02 -7.35
C ILE A 12 -8.59 6.74 -6.90
N ALA A 13 -7.58 6.31 -7.65
CA ALA A 13 -6.58 5.36 -7.17
C ALA A 13 -5.28 6.11 -6.83
N ALA A 14 -4.46 5.54 -5.95
CA ALA A 14 -3.12 6.08 -5.69
C ALA A 14 -2.04 5.01 -5.82
N ARG A 15 -0.81 5.42 -6.04
CA ARG A 15 0.37 4.54 -6.00
C ARG A 15 1.35 5.07 -4.97
N LEU A 16 1.82 4.18 -4.11
CA LEU A 16 2.94 4.45 -3.23
C LEU A 16 4.24 4.24 -4.01
N GLU A 17 5.05 5.29 -4.05
CA GLU A 17 6.35 5.28 -4.70
C GLU A 17 7.47 5.52 -3.67
N GLY A 18 8.63 4.91 -3.93
CA GLY A 18 9.85 5.21 -3.19
C GLY A 18 10.40 6.61 -3.52
N LYS A 19 11.38 7.06 -2.73
CA LYS A 19 12.11 8.32 -2.99
C LYS A 19 13.48 8.01 -3.60
N SER A 20 13.86 8.76 -4.63
CA SER A 20 15.19 8.61 -5.26
C SER A 20 16.34 8.74 -4.25
N SER A 21 16.22 9.65 -3.28
CA SER A 21 17.23 9.85 -2.23
C SER A 21 17.47 8.60 -1.37
N LEU A 22 16.41 7.81 -1.11
CA LEU A 22 16.51 6.57 -0.33
C LEU A 22 16.96 5.41 -1.20
N GLY A 23 16.49 5.33 -2.45
CA GLY A 23 16.96 4.35 -3.42
C GLY A 23 18.46 4.43 -3.66
N ARG A 24 19.04 5.64 -3.67
CA ARG A 24 20.50 5.86 -3.76
C ARG A 24 21.30 5.34 -2.56
N LEU A 25 20.63 5.11 -1.43
CA LEU A 25 21.22 4.50 -0.23
C LEU A 25 20.98 2.97 -0.18
N GLY A 26 20.35 2.39 -1.20
CA GLY A 26 19.98 0.97 -1.22
C GLY A 26 18.72 0.65 -0.40
N LEU A 27 17.93 1.63 0.01
CA LEU A 27 16.62 1.41 0.63
C LEU A 27 15.53 1.41 -0.43
N LEU A 28 14.94 0.24 -0.67
CA LEU A 28 13.81 0.07 -1.56
C LEU A 28 12.51 0.14 -0.75
N THR A 29 11.60 1.01 -1.17
CA THR A 29 10.21 1.01 -0.72
C THR A 29 9.40 0.34 -1.82
N HIS A 30 9.02 -0.90 -1.57
CA HIS A 30 8.26 -1.70 -2.50
C HIS A 30 6.76 -1.62 -2.18
N SER A 31 5.95 -1.71 -3.22
CA SER A 31 4.51 -1.93 -3.15
C SER A 31 4.21 -3.01 -4.18
N THR A 32 4.39 -4.30 -3.80
CA THR A 32 4.13 -5.42 -4.73
C THR A 32 2.68 -5.40 -5.20
N ALA A 33 1.77 -5.02 -4.31
CA ALA A 33 0.45 -4.50 -4.66
C ALA A 33 0.61 -3.02 -5.10
N GLY A 34 0.58 -2.78 -6.41
CA GLY A 34 0.99 -1.49 -6.99
C GLY A 34 0.07 -0.30 -6.74
N PHE A 35 -1.16 -0.52 -6.26
CA PHE A 35 -2.15 0.54 -6.05
C PHE A 35 -2.75 0.52 -4.64
N VAL A 36 -3.08 1.71 -4.15
CA VAL A 36 -4.07 1.96 -3.11
C VAL A 36 -5.41 2.12 -3.83
N ASP A 37 -6.31 1.19 -3.60
CA ASP A 37 -7.59 1.09 -4.32
C ASP A 37 -8.56 2.25 -4.01
N PRO A 38 -9.43 2.65 -4.96
CA PRO A 38 -10.50 3.61 -4.71
C PRO A 38 -11.42 3.17 -3.56
N GLY A 39 -11.79 4.10 -2.69
CA GLY A 39 -12.55 3.81 -1.46
C GLY A 39 -11.72 3.27 -0.28
N PHE A 40 -10.41 3.07 -0.44
CA PHE A 40 -9.55 2.68 0.68
C PHE A 40 -9.52 3.76 1.75
N SER A 41 -9.57 3.36 3.02
CA SER A 41 -9.28 4.20 4.17
C SER A 41 -8.39 3.47 5.17
N GLY A 42 -7.22 4.00 5.48
CA GLY A 42 -6.28 3.40 6.44
C GLY A 42 -4.86 3.91 6.31
N HIS A 43 -3.96 3.38 7.14
CA HIS A 43 -2.52 3.58 6.97
C HIS A 43 -2.01 2.64 5.87
N VAL A 44 -1.05 3.07 5.06
CA VAL A 44 -0.48 2.22 4.01
C VAL A 44 0.63 1.35 4.61
N THR A 45 0.59 0.04 4.32
CA THR A 45 1.68 -0.88 4.69
C THR A 45 2.86 -0.64 3.76
N LEU A 46 4.07 -0.56 4.32
CA LEU A 46 5.31 -0.36 3.54
C LEU A 46 6.08 -1.68 3.53
N GLU A 47 6.47 -2.14 2.35
CA GLU A 47 7.41 -3.26 2.19
C GLU A 47 8.80 -2.65 2.00
N LEU A 48 9.66 -2.75 3.02
CA LEU A 48 10.99 -2.12 3.00
C LEU A 48 12.07 -3.19 2.82
N SER A 49 12.98 -2.96 1.88
CA SER A 49 14.15 -3.83 1.67
C SER A 49 15.42 -3.01 1.69
N ASN A 50 16.40 -3.46 2.48
CA ASN A 50 17.76 -2.96 2.43
C ASN A 50 18.57 -3.85 1.48
N VAL A 51 18.98 -3.30 0.34
CA VAL A 51 19.85 -3.97 -0.64
C VAL A 51 21.28 -3.43 -0.61
N ALA A 52 21.61 -2.56 0.34
CA ALA A 52 22.99 -2.13 0.59
C ALA A 52 23.77 -3.16 1.42
N THR A 53 25.09 -2.98 1.49
CA THR A 53 25.98 -3.80 2.32
C THR A 53 26.04 -3.35 3.78
N LEU A 54 25.43 -2.22 4.12
CA LEU A 54 25.44 -1.63 5.46
C LEU A 54 24.01 -1.51 6.02
N PRO A 55 23.81 -1.62 7.35
CA PRO A 55 22.54 -1.33 7.98
C PRO A 55 22.08 0.11 7.75
N ILE A 56 20.78 0.30 7.51
CA ILE A 56 20.16 1.62 7.34
C ILE A 56 19.28 1.91 8.56
N LYS A 57 19.56 3.02 9.25
CA LYS A 57 18.73 3.47 10.37
C LYS A 57 17.48 4.19 9.85
N LEU A 58 16.31 3.66 10.17
CA LEU A 58 15.02 4.30 9.88
C LEU A 58 14.53 5.08 11.10
N TRP A 59 13.98 6.26 10.87
CA TRP A 59 13.46 7.14 11.91
C TRP A 59 11.95 7.31 11.75
N PRO A 60 11.13 7.05 12.79
CA PRO A 60 9.72 7.39 12.74
C PRO A 60 9.50 8.86 12.38
N GLY A 61 8.59 9.14 11.46
CA GLY A 61 8.31 10.50 10.94
C GLY A 61 9.21 10.96 9.79
N MET A 62 10.24 10.20 9.39
CA MET A 62 11.01 10.55 8.19
C MET A 62 10.18 10.37 6.92
N LYS A 63 10.45 11.18 5.89
CA LYS A 63 9.85 11.02 4.56
C LYS A 63 10.36 9.72 3.92
N ILE A 64 9.52 8.69 3.89
CA ILE A 64 9.89 7.34 3.42
C ILE A 64 9.46 7.06 1.97
N GLY A 65 8.43 7.76 1.49
CA GLY A 65 7.84 7.56 0.16
C GLY A 65 7.10 8.80 -0.32
N GLN A 66 6.28 8.61 -1.35
CA GLN A 66 5.36 9.61 -1.89
C GLN A 66 4.15 8.91 -2.50
N LEU A 67 2.99 9.59 -2.53
CA LEU A 67 1.77 9.10 -3.17
C LEU A 67 1.54 9.84 -4.48
N CYS A 68 1.31 9.08 -5.55
CA CYS A 68 0.86 9.59 -6.83
C CYS A 68 -0.62 9.26 -6.99
N PHE A 69 -1.47 10.24 -7.29
CA PHE A 69 -2.91 10.04 -7.43
C PHE A 69 -3.32 10.01 -8.90
N PHE A 70 -4.24 9.12 -9.24
CA PHE A 70 -4.72 8.87 -10.59
C PHE A 70 -6.24 8.92 -10.59
N ARG A 71 -6.81 9.75 -11.46
CA ARG A 71 -8.24 9.76 -11.69
C ARG A 71 -8.65 8.55 -12.52
N LEU A 72 -9.67 7.84 -12.07
CA LEU A 72 -10.27 6.76 -12.85
C LEU A 72 -11.09 7.31 -14.02
N SER A 73 -11.33 6.46 -15.02
CA SER A 73 -12.24 6.80 -16.13
C SER A 73 -13.70 6.95 -15.68
N SER A 74 -14.07 6.31 -14.57
CA SER A 74 -15.37 6.39 -13.90
C SER A 74 -15.23 5.94 -12.44
N SER A 75 -16.19 6.28 -11.57
CA SER A 75 -16.26 5.77 -10.20
C SER A 75 -16.31 4.24 -10.18
N SER A 76 -15.59 3.63 -9.23
CA SER A 76 -15.62 2.18 -9.03
C SER A 76 -17.00 1.70 -8.60
N GLU A 77 -17.58 0.73 -9.31
CA GLU A 77 -18.87 0.13 -8.94
C GLU A 77 -18.83 -0.59 -7.58
N ASN A 78 -17.67 -1.17 -7.24
CA ASN A 78 -17.45 -1.92 -6.01
C ASN A 78 -16.13 -1.44 -5.39
N PRO A 79 -16.13 -0.29 -4.70
CA PRO A 79 -14.92 0.27 -4.12
C PRO A 79 -14.35 -0.61 -3.01
N TYR A 80 -13.12 -0.32 -2.60
CA TYR A 80 -12.47 -1.00 -1.48
C TYR A 80 -13.30 -0.86 -0.21
N GLY A 81 -13.40 -1.94 0.56
CA GLY A 81 -14.28 -2.06 1.72
C GLY A 81 -15.70 -2.54 1.40
N SER A 82 -16.13 -2.57 0.13
CA SER A 82 -17.41 -3.18 -0.24
C SER A 82 -17.40 -4.70 0.01
N GLU A 83 -18.57 -5.24 0.36
CA GLU A 83 -18.74 -6.68 0.60
C GLU A 83 -18.36 -7.51 -0.63
N LYS A 84 -18.80 -7.07 -1.82
CA LYS A 84 -18.51 -7.73 -3.10
C LYS A 84 -17.03 -7.71 -3.48
N TYR A 85 -16.29 -6.65 -3.16
CA TYR A 85 -14.84 -6.62 -3.39
C TYR A 85 -14.11 -7.60 -2.46
N GLY A 86 -14.66 -7.89 -1.27
CA GLY A 86 -14.04 -8.82 -0.32
C GLY A 86 -12.72 -8.31 0.25
N SER A 87 -12.64 -7.00 0.49
CA SER A 87 -11.43 -6.31 0.94
C SER A 87 -10.89 -6.85 2.27
N ARG A 88 -9.56 -6.96 2.38
CA ARG A 88 -8.91 -7.59 3.54
C ARG A 88 -8.40 -6.59 4.57
N TYR A 89 -8.17 -5.32 4.21
CA TYR A 89 -7.35 -4.39 5.00
C TYR A 89 -8.00 -3.02 5.23
N GLN A 90 -9.32 -2.89 5.02
CA GLN A 90 -10.02 -1.63 5.24
C GLN A 90 -9.92 -1.20 6.70
N GLY A 91 -9.61 0.08 6.94
CA GLY A 91 -9.46 0.67 8.27
C GLY A 91 -8.17 0.30 9.02
N GLN A 92 -7.16 -0.26 8.35
CA GLN A 92 -5.94 -0.69 9.06
C GLN A 92 -5.17 0.47 9.70
N ARG A 93 -4.70 0.28 10.94
CA ARG A 93 -3.97 1.27 11.75
C ARG A 93 -2.46 1.05 11.82
N GLY A 94 -1.92 0.22 10.94
CA GLY A 94 -0.51 -0.15 10.93
C GLY A 94 -0.23 -1.25 9.89
N PRO A 95 0.94 -1.89 9.96
CA PRO A 95 1.32 -2.96 9.03
C PRO A 95 0.59 -4.26 9.39
N THR A 96 -0.70 -4.35 9.05
CA THR A 96 -1.49 -5.57 9.28
C THR A 96 -0.81 -6.77 8.61
N ALA A 97 -0.62 -7.86 9.36
CA ALA A 97 -0.09 -9.10 8.81
C ALA A 97 -0.97 -9.63 7.67
N SER A 98 -0.36 -10.38 6.76
CA SER A 98 -1.04 -10.92 5.58
C SER A 98 -2.30 -11.72 5.96
N ARG A 99 -3.37 -11.48 5.21
CA ARG A 99 -4.64 -12.22 5.26
C ARG A 99 -4.87 -13.01 3.98
N SER A 100 -3.81 -13.39 3.26
CA SER A 100 -3.91 -14.16 2.01
C SER A 100 -4.64 -15.50 2.17
N TRP A 101 -4.65 -16.05 3.39
CA TRP A 101 -5.42 -17.25 3.75
C TRP A 101 -6.95 -17.05 3.66
N LYS A 102 -7.45 -15.81 3.79
CA LYS A 102 -8.88 -15.53 3.62
C LYS A 102 -9.26 -15.65 2.15
N ASN A 103 -10.23 -16.51 1.85
CA ASN A 103 -10.67 -16.82 0.48
C ASN A 103 -9.50 -17.31 -0.40
N PHE A 104 -8.54 -18.03 0.21
CA PHE A 104 -7.48 -18.69 -0.53
C PHE A 104 -8.09 -19.75 -1.44
N HIS A 105 -7.75 -19.71 -2.72
CA HIS A 105 -8.20 -20.68 -3.71
C HIS A 105 -7.00 -21.46 -4.25
N LYS A 106 -7.15 -22.78 -4.33
CA LYS A 106 -6.20 -23.68 -4.98
C LYS A 106 -6.98 -24.61 -5.89
N THR A 107 -6.68 -24.57 -7.18
CA THR A 107 -7.24 -25.51 -8.16
C THR A 107 -6.76 -26.93 -7.85
N ALA A 108 -7.67 -27.90 -7.83
CA ALA A 108 -7.29 -29.30 -7.79
C ALA A 108 -6.70 -29.70 -9.14
N LEU A 109 -5.56 -30.41 -9.11
CA LEU A 109 -4.92 -30.97 -10.30
C LEU A 109 -5.60 -32.29 -10.68
#